data_AF-C2CFX9-F1
#
_entry.id   AF-C2CFX9-F1
#
_cell.length_a   1.000
_cell.length_b   1.000
_cell.length_c   1.000
_cell.angle_alpha   90.00
_cell.angle_beta   90.00
_cell.angle_gamma   90.00
#
_symmetry.space_group_name_H-M   'P 1'
#
loop_
_entity.id
_entity.type
_entity.pdbx_description
1 polymer ?
#
loop_
_entity_poly.entity_id
_entity_poly.type
_entity_poly.pdbx_seq_one_letter_code
_entity_poly.pdbx_strand_id
1 'polypeptide(L)' 'MTLLDMMYNSEGKNIKVFFKDGTVKELYCEEYVQAEDEWDEPMLFYGGNGAILKSQIEKIEILD' A
#
# COMPACT_ATOMS: atom_id res chain seq x y z
N MET A 1 -12.50 5.81 7.35
CA MET A 1 -11.27 5.90 6.56
C MET A 1 -11.29 4.77 5.57
N THR A 2 -11.12 5.06 4.28
CA THR A 2 -11.13 4.05 3.21
C THR A 2 -9.75 3.41 3.07
N LEU A 3 -9.65 2.29 2.36
CA LEU A 3 -8.35 1.69 2.01
C LEU A 3 -7.47 2.69 1.24
N LEU A 4 -8.07 3.50 0.37
CA LEU A 4 -7.34 4.50 -0.40
C LEU A 4 -6.76 5.59 0.49
N ASP A 5 -7.52 6.07 1.47
CA ASP A 5 -7.03 7.01 2.47
C ASP A 5 -5.88 6.40 3.27
N MET A 6 -5.97 5.10 3.61
CA MET A 6 -4.88 4.41 4.33
C MET A 6 -3.62 4.32 3.48
N MET A 7 -3.75 3.99 2.19
CA MET A 7 -2.62 3.95 1.24
C MET A 7 -1.93 5.31 1.14
N TYR A 8 -2.70 6.37 0.90
CA TYR A 8 -2.18 7.74 0.85
C TYR A 8 -1.46 8.14 2.14
N ASN A 9 -2.04 7.82 3.30
CA ASN A 9 -1.44 8.13 4.60
C ASN A 9 -0.25 7.24 4.99
N SER A 10 0.07 6.21 4.20
CA SER A 10 1.18 5.28 4.45
C SER A 10 2.51 5.79 3.96
N GLU A 11 2.53 6.71 3.00
CA GLU A 11 3.75 7.25 2.42
C GLU A 11 4.70 7.78 3.51
N GLY A 12 5.95 7.31 3.46
CA GLY A 12 7.00 7.68 4.39
C GLY A 12 6.93 7.00 5.76
N LYS A 13 6.11 5.96 5.95
CA LYS A 13 5.88 5.31 7.25
C LYS A 13 6.14 3.81 7.25
N ASN A 14 6.39 3.26 8.44
CA ASN A 14 6.30 1.82 8.64
C ASN A 14 4.82 1.40 8.68
N ILE A 15 4.49 0.34 7.94
CA ILE A 15 3.11 -0.16 7.84
C ILE A 15 3.09 -1.69 7.93
N LYS A 16 1.93 -2.21 8.34
CA LYS A 16 1.57 -3.62 8.26
C LYS A 16 0.49 -3.78 7.19
N VAL A 17 0.80 -4.55 6.16
CA VAL A 17 -0.10 -4.83 5.05
C VAL A 17 -0.66 -6.24 5.20
N PHE A 18 -1.99 -6.34 5.19
CA PHE A 18 -2.74 -7.59 5.12
C PHE A 18 -3.18 -7.77 3.67
N PHE A 19 -2.71 -8.84 3.05
CA PHE A 19 -3.00 -9.17 1.66
C PHE A 19 -4.22 -10.08 1.58
N LYS A 20 -4.96 -10.02 0.46
CA LYS A 20 -6.14 -10.86 0.23
C LYS A 20 -5.86 -12.35 0.17
N ASP A 21 -4.60 -12.74 -0.05
CA ASP A 21 -4.17 -14.15 -0.01
C ASP A 21 -3.90 -14.65 1.42
N GLY A 22 -4.13 -13.82 2.43
CA GLY A 22 -3.87 -14.11 3.85
C GLY A 22 -2.44 -13.82 4.29
N THR A 23 -1.54 -13.42 3.39
CA THR A 23 -0.19 -12.99 3.74
C THR A 23 -0.24 -11.70 4.56
N VAL A 24 0.68 -11.55 5.51
CA VAL A 24 0.88 -10.31 6.26
C VAL A 24 2.34 -9.92 6.19
N LYS A 25 2.63 -8.66 5.86
CA LYS A 25 4.00 -8.12 5.84
C LYS A 25 4.09 -6.79 6.56
N GLU A 26 5.19 -6.58 7.25
CA GLU A 26 5.59 -5.27 7.80
C GLU A 26 6.70 -4.72 6.89
N LEU A 27 6.57 -3.45 6.50
CA LEU A 27 7.48 -2.80 5.56
C LEU A 27 7.44 -1.28 5.71
N TYR A 28 8.48 -0.63 5.22
CA TYR A 28 8.50 0.82 5.04
C TYR A 28 7.90 1.18 3.68
N CYS A 29 6.86 2.02 3.68
CA CYS A 29 6.25 2.52 2.46
C CYS A 29 7.03 3.75 2.00
N GLU A 30 7.71 3.63 0.86
CA GLU A 30 8.56 4.68 0.30
C GLU A 30 7.72 5.75 -0.43
N GLU A 31 6.72 5.32 -1.20
CA GLU A 31 5.91 6.20 -2.04
C GLU A 31 4.50 5.63 -2.24
N TYR A 32 3.48 6.50 -2.23
CA TYR A 32 2.15 6.18 -2.73
C TYR A 32 1.95 6.79 -4.12
N VAL A 33 1.50 5.98 -5.08
CA VAL A 33 1.17 6.44 -6.43
C VAL A 33 -0.33 6.26 -6.66
N GLN A 34 -0.99 7.36 -7.06
CA GLN A 34 -2.38 7.36 -7.46
C GLN A 34 -2.51 6.88 -8.92
N ALA A 35 -3.56 6.13 -9.24
CA ALA A 35 -3.87 5.75 -10.63
C ALA A 35 -4.08 7.00 -11.51
N GLU A 36 -3.40 7.05 -12.64
CA GLU A 36 -3.54 8.15 -13.61
C GLU A 36 -4.70 7.91 -14.60
N ASP A 37 -4.99 6.64 -14.93
CA ASP A 37 -5.98 6.23 -15.91
C ASP A 37 -6.89 5.09 -15.40
N GLU A 38 -7.98 4.80 -16.13
CA GLU A 38 -8.96 3.76 -15.80
C GLU A 38 -8.41 2.31 -15.83
N TRP A 39 -7.27 2.12 -16.51
CA TRP A 39 -6.56 0.85 -16.61
C TRP A 39 -5.50 0.66 -15.54
N ASP A 40 -5.24 1.71 -14.75
CA ASP A 40 -4.25 1.71 -13.70
C ASP A 40 -4.91 1.59 -12.32
N GLU A 41 -4.13 1.18 -11.32
CA GLU A 41 -4.61 1.17 -9.95
C GLU A 41 -3.58 1.76 -8.99
N PRO A 42 -4.03 2.33 -7.86
CA PRO A 42 -3.12 2.90 -6.86
C PRO A 42 -2.14 1.86 -6.32
N MET A 43 -0.91 2.29 -6.02
CA MET A 43 0.19 1.41 -5.63
C MET A 43 0.98 1.97 -4.45
N LEU A 44 1.63 1.08 -3.69
CA LEU A 44 2.64 1.43 -2.69
C LEU A 44 4.01 0.86 -3.09
N PHE A 45 5.03 1.70 -3.11
CA PHE A 45 6.42 1.28 -3.35
C PHE A 45 7.14 0.97 -2.03
N TYR A 46 7.98 -0.07 -2.06
CA TYR A 46 8.77 -0.49 -0.91
C TYR A 46 10.07 -1.21 -1.32
N GLY A 47 11.14 -1.06 -0.55
CA GLY A 47 12.40 -1.76 -0.77
C GLY A 47 13.09 -1.43 -2.09
N GLY A 48 12.91 -0.21 -2.61
CA GLY A 48 13.50 0.32 -3.83
C GLY A 48 12.94 -0.22 -5.16
N ASN A 49 12.44 -1.45 -5.22
CA ASN A 49 11.91 -2.06 -6.46
C ASN A 49 10.59 -2.84 -6.25
N GLY A 50 10.07 -2.90 -5.01
CA GLY A 50 8.81 -3.58 -4.71
C GLY A 50 7.63 -2.66 -4.92
N ALA A 51 6.53 -3.20 -5.45
CA ALA A 51 5.25 -2.53 -5.54
C ALA A 51 4.14 -3.43 -4.99
N ILE A 52 3.17 -2.83 -4.29
CA ILE A 52 1.95 -3.48 -3.83
C ILE A 52 0.78 -2.77 -4.47
N LEU A 53 0.01 -3.50 -5.26
CA LEU A 53 -1.18 -2.97 -5.92
C LEU A 53 -2.36 -2.92 -4.95
N LYS A 54 -3.23 -1.91 -5.10
CA LYS A 54 -4.47 -1.78 -4.31
C LYS A 54 -5.31 -3.07 -4.33
N SER A 55 -5.39 -3.75 -5.47
CA SER A 55 -6.14 -4.99 -5.64
C SER A 55 -5.63 -6.14 -4.78
N GLN A 56 -4.36 -6.12 -4.38
CA GLN A 56 -3.73 -7.14 -3.54
C GLN A 56 -3.99 -6.90 -2.04
N ILE A 57 -4.34 -5.68 -1.67
CA ILE A 57 -4.48 -5.26 -0.28
C ILE A 57 -5.90 -5.51 0.22
N GLU A 58 -5.99 -6.14 1.38
CA GLU A 58 -7.23 -6.24 2.16
C GLU A 58 -7.31 -5.12 3.19
N LYS A 59 -6.20 -4.88 3.92
CA LYS A 59 -6.13 -3.89 5.00
C LYS A 59 -4.70 -3.39 5.18
N ILE A 60 -4.57 -2.15 5.66
CA ILE A 60 -3.31 -1.56 6.12
C ILE A 60 -3.47 -1.12 7.57
N GLU A 61 -2.42 -1.30 8.35
CA GLU A 61 -2.22 -0.63 9.65
C GLU A 61 -0.95 0.21 9.56
N ILE A 62 -1.03 1.48 9.93
CA ILE A 62 0.15 2.35 10.02
C ILE A 62 0.80 2.07 11.38
N LEU A 63 2.07 1.67 11.35
CA LEU A 63 2.88 1.30 12.52
C LEU A 63 3.78 2.43 13.02
N ASP A 64 3.79 3.55 12.29
CA ASP A 64 4.46 4.79 12.67
C ASP A 64 4.29 5.12 14.16
#